data_AF-A0AAU4M1L8-F1
#
_entry.id   AF-A0AAU4M1L8-F1
#
_cell.length_a   1.000
_cell.length_b   1.000
_cell.length_c   1.000
_cell.angle_alpha   90.00
_cell.angle_beta   90.00
_cell.angle_gamma   90.00
#
_symmetry.space_group_name_H-M   'P 1'
#
loop_
_entity.id
_entity.type
_entity.pdbx_description
1 polymer ?
#
loop_
_entity_poly.entity_id
_entity_poly.type
_entity_poly.pdbx_seq_one_letter_code
_entity_poly.pdbx_strand_id
1 'polypeptide(L)'
;MVNLRNATFSGGAATFFRSEFSGGTVDFAHSTFSGSRVFFTRSTFSGGSVFFENAEFRGGTVLFADAEFRGGTVDFTRSALTGGTVTFESPTFGGTVFGWGPLPIPAGA
;
A
#
# COMPACT_ATOMS: atom_id res chain seq x y z
N MET A 1 11.00 11.33 2.18
CA MET A 1 9.76 11.51 1.38
C MET A 1 9.89 10.66 0.13
N VAL A 2 8.93 9.77 -0.13
CA VAL A 2 8.83 9.01 -1.37
C VAL A 2 7.58 9.50 -2.10
N ASN A 3 7.73 9.96 -3.34
CA ASN A 3 6.62 10.49 -4.12
C ASN A 3 6.49 9.69 -5.42
N LEU A 4 5.40 8.95 -5.51
CA LEU A 4 4.97 8.13 -6.64
C LEU A 4 3.53 8.52 -7.05
N ARG A 5 3.15 9.77 -6.79
CA ARG A 5 1.85 10.32 -7.16
C ARG A 5 1.70 10.29 -8.68
N ASN A 6 0.53 9.88 -9.17
CA ASN A 6 0.24 9.69 -10.60
C ASN A 6 1.16 8.68 -11.31
N ALA A 7 1.88 7.82 -10.57
CA ALA A 7 2.70 6.79 -11.20
C ALA A 7 1.82 5.71 -11.84
N THR A 8 2.29 5.15 -12.96
CA THR A 8 1.69 3.98 -13.59
C THR A 8 2.60 2.77 -13.39
N PHE A 9 2.08 1.75 -12.72
CA PHE A 9 2.71 0.45 -12.59
C PHE A 9 2.06 -0.51 -13.58
N SER A 10 2.76 -0.82 -14.67
CA SER A 10 2.24 -1.68 -15.74
C SER A 10 3.21 -2.75 -16.19
N GLY A 11 2.74 -4.01 -16.27
CA GLY A 11 3.42 -5.09 -17.00
C GLY A 11 4.76 -5.59 -16.42
N GLY A 12 5.06 -5.32 -15.15
CA GLY A 12 6.32 -5.69 -14.50
C GLY A 12 6.20 -5.87 -12.99
N ALA A 13 7.34 -5.90 -12.29
CA ALA A 13 7.39 -5.99 -10.83
C ALA A 13 8.08 -4.77 -10.22
N ALA A 14 7.48 -4.19 -9.19
CA ALA A 14 8.11 -3.23 -8.29
C ALA A 14 8.22 -3.86 -6.90
N THR A 15 9.39 -3.77 -6.28
CA THR A 15 9.62 -4.39 -4.96
C THR A 15 10.25 -3.41 -4.00
N PHE A 16 9.72 -3.39 -2.78
CA PHE A 16 10.16 -2.60 -1.64
C PHE A 16 10.58 -3.53 -0.49
N PHE A 17 11.28 -4.61 -0.83
CA PHE A 17 11.72 -5.63 0.14
C PHE A 17 12.52 -5.00 1.29
N ARG A 18 12.08 -5.25 2.54
CA ARG A 18 12.73 -4.72 3.76
C ARG A 18 12.94 -3.20 3.78
N SER A 19 12.13 -2.47 3.03
CA SER A 19 12.17 -1.01 3.04
C SER A 19 11.55 -0.47 4.33
N GLU A 20 12.16 0.58 4.88
CA GLU A 20 11.63 1.31 6.04
C GLU A 20 11.09 2.66 5.57
N PHE A 21 9.83 2.92 5.90
CA PHE A 21 9.13 4.16 5.65
C PHE A 21 8.78 4.80 6.99
N SER A 22 9.73 5.54 7.57
CA SER A 22 9.60 6.14 8.90
C SER A 22 9.46 7.68 8.86
N GLY A 23 8.53 8.20 9.68
CA GLY A 23 8.43 9.64 10.01
C GLY A 23 8.14 10.60 8.85
N GLY A 24 7.76 10.08 7.67
CA GLY A 24 7.57 10.88 6.46
C GLY A 24 6.42 10.40 5.58
N THR A 25 6.20 11.12 4.48
CA THR A 25 5.14 10.80 3.52
C THR A 25 5.62 9.85 2.43
N VAL A 26 4.81 8.83 2.16
CA VAL A 26 4.87 7.96 0.98
C VAL A 26 3.58 8.18 0.18
N ASP A 27 3.68 8.86 -0.96
CA ASP A 27 2.50 9.25 -1.75
C ASP A 27 2.38 8.39 -3.01
N PHE A 28 1.35 7.55 -3.06
CA PHE A 28 0.88 6.80 -4.24
C PHE A 28 -0.48 7.32 -4.73
N ALA A 29 -0.94 8.50 -4.30
CA ALA A 29 -2.24 9.00 -4.67
C ALA A 29 -2.35 9.16 -6.20
N HIS A 30 -3.55 8.88 -6.74
CA HIS A 30 -3.83 8.89 -8.18
C HIS A 30 -2.96 7.94 -9.02
N SER A 31 -2.22 7.01 -8.41
CA SER A 31 -1.45 6.03 -9.14
C SER A 31 -2.36 4.94 -9.73
N THR A 32 -1.91 4.32 -10.83
CA THR A 32 -2.60 3.19 -11.46
C THR A 32 -1.73 1.94 -11.36
N PHE A 33 -2.30 0.88 -10.81
CA PHE A 33 -1.73 -0.47 -10.77
C PHE A 33 -2.47 -1.36 -11.77
N SER A 34 -1.84 -1.65 -12.90
CA SER A 34 -2.45 -2.38 -14.02
C SER A 34 -1.55 -3.49 -14.54
N GLY A 35 -1.82 -4.73 -14.12
CA GLY A 35 -1.07 -5.92 -14.55
C GLY A 35 0.36 -5.99 -13.99
N SER A 36 0.68 -5.17 -12.98
CA SER A 36 1.97 -5.20 -12.28
C SER A 36 1.91 -6.04 -11.01
N ARG A 37 3.07 -6.49 -10.53
CA ARG A 37 3.23 -7.05 -9.17
C ARG A 37 3.99 -6.07 -8.30
N VAL A 38 3.37 -5.54 -7.26
CA VAL A 38 3.98 -4.60 -6.32
C VAL A 38 4.10 -5.27 -4.96
N PHE A 39 5.32 -5.36 -4.44
CA PHE A 39 5.62 -6.12 -3.22
C PHE A 39 6.21 -5.24 -2.13
N PHE A 40 5.59 -5.26 -0.95
CA PHE A 40 6.09 -4.61 0.28
C PHE A 40 6.49 -5.67 1.31
N THR A 41 7.18 -6.71 0.83
CA THR A 41 7.54 -7.85 1.69
C THR A 41 8.52 -7.42 2.78
N ARG A 42 8.17 -7.68 4.04
CA ARG A 42 8.95 -7.32 5.24
C ARG A 42 9.26 -5.83 5.36
N SER A 43 8.45 -4.98 4.73
CA SER A 43 8.58 -3.53 4.84
C SER A 43 7.99 -3.04 6.16
N THR A 44 8.54 -1.96 6.70
CA THR A 44 8.02 -1.30 7.91
C THR A 44 7.52 0.09 7.54
N PHE A 45 6.28 0.40 7.92
CA PHE A 45 5.67 1.72 7.83
C PHE A 45 5.49 2.25 9.25
N SER A 46 6.12 3.38 9.60
CA SER A 46 6.05 3.88 10.97
C SER A 46 6.02 5.39 11.11
N GLY A 47 5.16 5.91 11.99
CA GLY A 47 5.14 7.34 12.38
C GLY A 47 4.95 8.35 11.24
N GLY A 48 4.52 7.90 10.05
CA GLY A 48 4.38 8.69 8.83
C GLY A 48 3.02 8.45 8.15
N SER A 49 2.84 9.01 6.95
CA SER A 49 1.59 8.87 6.20
C SER A 49 1.83 8.20 4.86
N VAL A 50 1.06 7.15 4.56
CA VAL A 50 1.05 6.45 3.29
C VAL A 50 -0.28 6.69 2.61
N PHE A 51 -0.26 7.31 1.43
CA PHE A 51 -1.47 7.69 0.72
C PHE A 51 -1.64 6.86 -0.55
N PHE A 52 -2.76 6.16 -0.65
CA PHE A 52 -3.29 5.53 -1.87
C PHE A 52 -4.62 6.17 -2.28
N GLU A 53 -4.87 7.41 -1.84
CA GLU A 53 -6.11 8.12 -2.16
C GLU A 53 -6.30 8.22 -3.68
N ASN A 54 -7.48 7.86 -4.17
CA ASN A 54 -7.81 7.83 -5.61
C ASN A 54 -6.87 6.91 -6.44
N ALA A 55 -6.12 6.00 -5.81
CA ALA A 55 -5.36 5.01 -6.54
C ALA A 55 -6.29 3.96 -7.17
N GLU A 56 -5.92 3.46 -8.34
CA GLU A 56 -6.72 2.49 -9.09
C GLU A 56 -5.97 1.18 -9.24
N PHE A 57 -6.51 0.13 -8.63
CA PHE A 57 -6.06 -1.24 -8.79
C PHE A 57 -6.93 -1.90 -9.87
N ARG A 58 -6.42 -1.90 -11.11
CA ARG A 58 -7.13 -2.37 -12.31
C ARG A 58 -6.71 -3.78 -12.75
N GLY A 59 -5.63 -4.32 -12.19
CA GLY A 59 -5.11 -5.66 -12.49
C GLY A 59 -3.74 -5.90 -11.86
N GLY A 60 -3.33 -7.16 -11.75
CA GLY A 60 -2.07 -7.52 -11.10
C GLY A 60 -2.22 -7.73 -9.59
N THR A 61 -1.13 -7.61 -8.84
CA THR A 61 -1.09 -7.93 -7.40
C THR A 61 -0.33 -6.86 -6.64
N VAL A 62 -0.91 -6.38 -5.54
CA VAL A 62 -0.22 -5.59 -4.52
C VAL A 62 -0.22 -6.41 -3.24
N LEU A 63 0.96 -6.75 -2.74
CA LEU A 63 1.11 -7.66 -1.61
C LEU A 63 1.95 -7.03 -0.50
N PHE A 64 1.38 -7.01 0.70
CA PHE A 64 2.01 -6.63 1.96
C PHE A 64 2.26 -7.89 2.80
N ALA A 65 3.30 -8.65 2.45
CA ALA A 65 3.67 -9.89 3.16
C ALA A 65 4.66 -9.61 4.30
N ASP A 66 4.40 -10.12 5.50
CA ASP A 66 5.18 -9.84 6.71
C ASP A 66 5.40 -8.32 6.95
N ALA A 67 4.49 -7.49 6.45
CA ALA A 67 4.61 -6.04 6.52
C ALA A 67 4.18 -5.55 7.90
N GLU A 68 4.88 -4.53 8.38
CA GLU A 68 4.65 -3.97 9.69
C GLU A 68 4.16 -2.53 9.60
N PHE A 69 3.07 -2.22 10.30
CA PHE A 69 2.45 -0.90 10.33
C PHE A 69 2.41 -0.39 11.78
N ARG A 70 3.32 0.52 12.13
CA ARG A 70 3.52 1.05 13.50
C ARG A 70 3.30 2.56 13.59
N GLY A 71 2.11 2.99 13.99
CA GLY A 71 1.78 4.41 14.11
C GLY A 71 1.59 5.10 12.76
N GLY A 72 1.07 6.33 12.80
CA GLY A 72 0.81 7.11 11.59
C GLY A 72 -0.48 6.71 10.88
N THR A 73 -0.55 6.94 9.57
CA THR A 73 -1.78 6.79 8.78
C THR A 73 -1.50 6.07 7.47
N VAL A 74 -2.36 5.11 7.12
CA VAL A 74 -2.40 4.51 5.79
C VAL A 74 -3.80 4.71 5.22
N ASP A 75 -3.89 5.44 4.12
CA ASP A 75 -5.18 5.87 3.56
C ASP A 75 -5.41 5.29 2.16
N PHE A 76 -6.35 4.37 2.06
CA PHE A 76 -6.88 3.80 0.83
C PHE A 76 -8.28 4.35 0.49
N THR A 77 -8.75 5.39 1.20
CA THR A 77 -10.06 5.98 0.91
C THR A 77 -10.11 6.50 -0.52
N ARG A 78 -11.29 6.39 -1.14
CA ARG A 78 -11.53 6.74 -2.56
C ARG A 78 -10.68 5.98 -3.58
N SER A 79 -9.85 5.01 -3.17
CA SER A 79 -9.24 4.10 -4.12
C SER A 79 -10.31 3.24 -4.79
N ALA A 80 -9.95 2.64 -5.92
CA ALA A 80 -10.83 1.74 -6.66
C ALA A 80 -10.12 0.41 -6.88
N LEU A 81 -10.75 -0.69 -6.45
CA LEU A 81 -10.33 -2.05 -6.78
C LEU A 81 -11.28 -2.61 -7.83
N THR A 82 -10.95 -2.37 -9.10
CA THR A 82 -11.77 -2.81 -10.25
C THR A 82 -11.19 -4.05 -10.94
N GLY A 83 -9.99 -4.47 -10.55
CA GLY A 83 -9.36 -5.70 -11.01
C GLY A 83 -8.04 -5.98 -10.27
N GLY A 84 -7.56 -7.22 -10.33
CA GLY A 84 -6.36 -7.64 -9.60
C GLY A 84 -6.63 -7.90 -8.11
N THR A 85 -5.57 -7.94 -7.32
CA THR A 85 -5.63 -8.27 -5.89
C THR A 85 -4.78 -7.33 -5.05
N VAL A 86 -5.33 -6.92 -3.90
CA VAL A 86 -4.55 -6.32 -2.81
C VAL A 86 -4.67 -7.23 -1.60
N THR A 87 -3.53 -7.72 -1.10
CA THR A 87 -3.50 -8.67 0.01
C THR A 87 -2.49 -8.28 1.09
N PHE A 88 -2.84 -8.63 2.32
CA PHE A 88 -1.99 -8.48 3.49
C PHE A 88 -1.78 -9.89 4.07
N GLU A 89 -0.56 -10.38 4.00
CA GLU A 89 -0.21 -11.74 4.43
C GLU A 89 0.66 -11.65 5.67
N SER A 90 0.18 -12.19 6.80
CA SER A 90 0.85 -12.07 8.11
C SER A 90 1.23 -10.63 8.49
N PRO A 91 0.34 -9.63 8.32
CA PRO A 91 0.67 -8.26 8.70
C PRO A 91 0.77 -8.12 10.22
N THR A 92 1.56 -7.15 10.67
CA THR A 92 1.56 -6.71 12.08
C THR A 92 1.07 -5.26 12.14
N PHE A 93 0.03 -5.02 12.95
CA PHE A 93 -0.55 -3.69 13.16
C PHE A 93 -0.27 -3.20 14.59
N GLY A 94 0.15 -1.94 14.73
CA GLY A 94 0.37 -1.31 16.02
C GLY A 94 0.17 0.19 15.96
N GLY A 95 -1.00 0.68 16.36
CA GLY A 95 -1.28 2.13 16.48
C GLY A 95 -1.35 2.89 15.15
N THR A 96 -1.42 2.19 14.01
CA THR A 96 -1.64 2.81 12.69
C THR A 96 -3.13 3.05 12.48
N VAL A 97 -3.49 4.22 11.95
CA VAL A 97 -4.87 4.53 11.55
C VAL A 97 -5.06 4.18 10.08
N PHE A 98 -6.04 3.33 9.78
CA PHE A 98 -6.35 2.91 8.41
C PHE A 98 -7.65 3.53 7.89
N GLY A 99 -7.58 4.07 6.66
CA GLY A 99 -8.74 4.37 5.84
C GLY A 99 -8.92 3.30 4.76
N TRP A 100 -9.68 2.24 5.01
CA TRP A 100 -9.65 1.01 4.18
C TRP A 100 -10.23 1.14 2.76
N GLY A 101 -11.13 2.09 2.49
CA GLY A 101 -11.77 2.20 1.17
C GLY A 101 -12.43 0.86 0.74
N PRO A 102 -12.33 0.46 -0.55
CA PRO A 102 -12.91 -0.79 -1.05
C PRO A 102 -12.02 -2.02 -0.85
N LEU A 103 -10.89 -1.91 -0.14
CA LEU A 103 -9.92 -3.01 -0.03
C LEU A 103 -10.32 -4.04 1.03
N PRO A 104 -9.88 -5.30 0.89
CA PRO A 104 -10.05 -6.30 1.94
C PRO A 104 -9.39 -5.86 3.24
N ILE A 105 -10.14 -5.89 4.34
CA ILE A 105 -9.63 -5.57 5.68
C ILE A 105 -9.01 -6.84 6.28
N PRO A 106 -7.71 -6.87 6.56
CA PRO A 106 -7.06 -8.02 7.18
C PRO A 106 -7.44 -8.14 8.67
N ALA A 107 -7.35 -9.35 9.20
CA ALA A 107 -7.60 -9.58 10.62
C ALA A 107 -6.59 -8.82 11.49
N GLY A 108 -7.09 -8.17 12.54
CA GLY A 108 -6.27 -7.40 13.50
C GLY A 108 -5.92 -5.98 13.08
N ALA A 109 -6.47 -5.50 11.96
CA ALA A 109 -6.42 -4.09 11.53
C ALA A 109 -7.30 -3.16 12.37
#